data_AF-A0A963HWZ2-F1
#
_entry.id   AF-A0A963HWZ2-F1
#
_cell.length_a   1.000
_cell.length_b   1.000
_cell.length_c   1.000
_cell.angle_alpha   90.00
_cell.angle_beta   90.00
_cell.angle_gamma   90.00
#
_symmetry.space_group_name_H-M   'P 1'
#
loop_
_entity.id
_entity.type
_entity.pdbx_description
1 polymer ?
#
loop_
_entity_poly.entity_id
_entity_poly.type
_entity_poly.pdbx_seq_one_letter_code
_entity_poly.pdbx_strand_id
1 'polypeptide(L)'
;VYNLSAAGETTWHGFAEEIHRLAVQRWPDHPWKLREIEAIPTSAYPTPAARPHNSRLDGTLLAEETRVVMPHWRDALERCLEDRHAP
;
A
#
# COMPACT_ATOMS: atom_id res chain seq x y z
N VAL A 1 -19.24 2.47 -15.68
CA VAL A 1 -17.93 2.91 -15.14
C VAL A 1 -17.78 2.27 -13.78
N TYR A 2 -16.65 1.63 -13.47
CA TYR A 2 -16.41 0.93 -12.21
C TYR A 2 -15.16 1.50 -11.52
N ASN A 3 -15.16 1.50 -10.18
CA ASN A 3 -13.94 1.67 -9.41
C ASN A 3 -13.22 0.33 -9.29
N LEU A 4 -11.91 0.33 -9.48
CA LEU A 4 -11.08 -0.87 -9.40
C LEU A 4 -9.78 -0.55 -8.66
N SER A 5 -9.69 -0.97 -7.39
CA SER A 5 -8.50 -0.93 -6.56
C SER A 5 -8.43 -2.20 -5.71
N ALA A 6 -7.29 -2.48 -5.08
CA ALA A 6 -7.27 -3.47 -4.00
C ALA A 6 -8.27 -3.09 -2.89
N ALA A 7 -8.79 -4.09 -2.20
CA ALA A 7 -9.70 -3.90 -1.06
C ALA A 7 -8.96 -3.42 0.19
N GLY A 8 -9.72 -2.84 1.12
CA GLY A 8 -9.20 -2.21 2.33
C GLY A 8 -8.61 -0.82 2.06
N GLU A 9 -8.08 -0.21 3.10
CA GLU A 9 -7.50 1.13 3.07
C GLU A 9 -6.28 1.20 4.00
N THR A 10 -5.41 2.19 3.76
CA THR A 10 -4.27 2.51 4.62
C THR A 10 -3.78 3.93 4.35
N THR A 11 -2.83 4.41 5.15
CA THR A 11 -2.11 5.67 4.89
C THR A 11 -0.81 5.38 4.13
N TRP A 12 -0.17 6.42 3.58
CA TRP A 12 1.18 6.27 2.99
C TRP A 12 2.20 5.75 4.01
N HIS A 13 2.07 6.18 5.27
CA HIS A 13 2.89 5.72 6.38
C HIS A 13 2.68 4.22 6.65
N GLY A 14 1.42 3.79 6.85
CA GLY A 14 1.12 2.37 7.10
C GLY A 14 1.46 1.45 5.93
N PHE A 15 1.39 1.94 4.69
CA PHE A 15 1.86 1.19 3.52
C PHE A 15 3.39 1.02 3.51
N ALA A 16 4.14 2.08 3.84
CA ALA A 16 5.60 2.03 3.94
C ALA A 16 6.09 1.11 5.08
N GLU A 17 5.41 1.13 6.23
CA GLU A 17 5.68 0.20 7.34
C GLU A 17 5.48 -1.25 6.91
N GLU A 18 4.39 -1.55 6.21
CA GLU A 18 4.12 -2.92 5.76
C GLU A 18 5.15 -3.38 4.71
N ILE A 19 5.54 -2.51 3.78
CA ILE A 19 6.64 -2.79 2.83
C ILE A 19 7.91 -3.15 3.59
N HIS A 20 8.31 -2.34 4.57
CA HIS A 20 9.53 -2.58 5.32
C HIS A 20 9.44 -3.88 6.12
N ARG A 21 8.32 -4.13 6.81
CA ARG A 21 8.06 -5.36 7.57
C ARG A 21 8.22 -6.60 6.68
N LEU A 22 7.56 -6.62 5.52
CA LEU A 22 7.63 -7.73 4.58
C LEU A 22 9.04 -7.90 4.00
N ALA A 23 9.73 -6.80 3.69
CA ALA A 23 11.08 -6.85 3.15
C ALA A 23 12.10 -7.43 4.15
N VAL A 24 12.03 -7.02 5.43
CA VAL A 24 12.88 -7.58 6.50
C VAL A 24 12.60 -9.06 6.73
N GLN A 25 11.32 -9.45 6.71
CA GLN A 25 10.92 -10.85 6.84
C GLN A 25 11.45 -11.71 5.67
N ARG A 26 11.46 -11.17 4.45
CA ARG A 26 11.88 -11.88 3.24
C ARG A 26 13.40 -11.96 3.08
N TRP A 27 14.12 -10.90 3.45
CA TRP A 27 15.57 -10.81 3.34
C TRP A 27 16.20 -10.48 4.69
N PRO A 28 16.22 -11.46 5.62
CA PRO A 28 16.70 -11.24 6.99
C PRO A 28 18.21 -10.93 7.04
N ASP A 29 18.97 -11.41 6.06
CA ASP A 29 20.43 -11.19 5.99
C ASP A 29 20.81 -9.87 5.32
N HIS A 30 19.85 -9.13 4.75
CA HIS A 30 20.14 -7.84 4.13
C HIS A 30 20.39 -6.78 5.22
N PRO A 31 21.47 -5.98 5.14
CA PRO A 31 21.85 -5.02 6.17
C PRO A 31 20.99 -3.74 6.11
N TRP A 32 19.72 -3.85 6.50
CA TRP A 32 18.77 -2.74 6.54
C TRP A 32 19.29 -1.57 7.38
N LYS A 33 19.38 -0.39 6.75
CA LYS A 33 19.77 0.85 7.45
C LYS A 33 18.58 1.59 8.07
N LEU A 34 17.38 1.29 7.60
CA LEU A 34 16.14 1.91 8.07
C LEU A 34 15.89 1.48 9.52
N ARG A 35 15.67 2.46 10.41
CA ARG A 35 15.41 2.21 11.84
C ARG A 35 13.97 2.47 12.23
N GLU A 36 13.38 3.52 11.67
CA GLU A 36 12.04 3.98 11.99
C GLU A 36 11.45 4.68 10.75
N ILE A 37 10.14 4.60 10.61
CA ILE A 37 9.37 5.35 9.61
C ILE A 37 8.49 6.34 10.39
N GLU A 38 8.91 7.60 10.43
CA GLU A 38 8.18 8.65 11.13
C GLU A 38 6.96 9.11 10.31
N ALA A 39 5.79 9.16 10.94
CA ALA A 39 4.58 9.68 10.33
C ALA A 39 4.60 11.21 10.32
N ILE A 40 4.23 11.82 9.18
CA ILE A 40 4.08 13.27 9.06
C ILE A 40 2.69 13.65 8.53
N PRO A 41 2.15 14.82 8.89
CA PRO A 41 0.95 15.35 8.24
C PRO A 41 1.27 15.83 6.83
N THR A 42 0.27 15.84 5.93
CA THR A 42 0.44 16.35 4.55
C THR A 42 0.99 17.78 4.50
N SER A 43 0.68 18.63 5.48
CA SER A 43 1.17 20.01 5.56
C SER A 43 2.67 20.12 5.79
N ALA A 44 3.32 19.10 6.36
CA ALA A 44 4.77 19.08 6.56
C ALA A 44 5.55 18.82 5.27
N TYR A 45 4.89 18.38 4.19
CA TYR A 45 5.51 18.13 2.89
C TYR A 45 4.62 18.67 1.74
N PRO A 46 4.67 19.98 1.45
CA PRO A 46 3.83 20.59 0.43
C PRO A 46 4.26 20.15 -0.98
N THR A 47 3.28 19.77 -1.82
CA THR A 47 3.50 19.41 -3.22
C THR A 47 2.84 20.41 -4.16
N PRO A 48 3.38 20.67 -5.37
CA PRO A 48 2.79 21.63 -6.31
C PRO A 48 1.33 21.36 -6.68
N ALA A 49 0.96 20.08 -6.81
CA ALA A 49 -0.43 19.66 -7.00
C ALA A 49 -1.07 19.29 -5.65
N ALA A 50 -2.27 19.78 -5.41
CA ALA A 50 -3.05 19.41 -4.23
C ALA A 50 -3.34 17.90 -4.23
N ARG A 51 -3.08 17.24 -3.11
CA ARG A 51 -3.36 15.81 -2.91
C ARG A 51 -4.70 15.66 -2.19
N PRO A 52 -5.62 14.82 -2.68
CA PRO A 52 -6.87 14.54 -1.96
C PRO A 52 -6.59 13.89 -0.60
N HIS A 53 -7.27 14.36 0.44
CA HIS A 53 -7.17 13.75 1.77
C HIS A 53 -7.86 12.39 1.85
N ASN A 54 -8.87 12.14 1.01
CA ASN A 54 -9.56 10.87 0.91
C ASN A 54 -9.48 10.37 -0.53
N SER A 55 -8.73 9.29 -0.73
CA SER A 55 -8.57 8.62 -2.03
C SER A 55 -9.17 7.21 -2.04
N ARG A 56 -10.04 6.90 -1.08
CA ARG A 56 -10.68 5.58 -0.97
C ARG A 56 -11.75 5.44 -2.05
N LEU A 57 -11.78 4.27 -2.67
CA LEU A 57 -12.73 3.95 -3.73
C LEU A 57 -13.63 2.80 -3.29
N ASP A 58 -14.93 2.96 -3.48
CA ASP A 58 -15.90 1.89 -3.24
C ASP A 58 -15.97 0.97 -4.47
N GLY A 59 -15.56 -0.28 -4.28
CA GLY A 59 -15.58 -1.34 -5.30
C GLY A 59 -16.87 -2.18 -5.31
N THR A 60 -17.88 -1.85 -4.49
CA THR A 60 -19.10 -2.65 -4.33
C THR A 60 -19.82 -2.90 -5.65
N LEU A 61 -20.00 -1.85 -6.47
CA LEU A 61 -20.66 -1.96 -7.78
C LEU A 61 -19.96 -2.96 -8.72
N LEU A 62 -18.62 -3.00 -8.71
CA LEU A 62 -17.88 -3.97 -9.51
C LEU A 62 -18.16 -5.40 -9.01
N ALA A 63 -18.08 -5.61 -7.70
CA ALA A 63 -18.26 -6.91 -7.09
C ALA A 63 -19.67 -7.47 -7.34
N GLU A 64 -20.71 -6.65 -7.20
CA GLU A 64 -22.10 -7.05 -7.40
C GLU A 64 -22.40 -7.41 -8.87
N GLU A 65 -21.98 -6.57 -9.81
CA GLU A 65 -22.31 -6.73 -11.24
C GLU A 65 -21.46 -7.81 -11.92
N THR A 66 -20.19 -7.96 -11.51
CA THR A 66 -19.22 -8.81 -12.23
C THR A 66 -18.76 -10.03 -11.45
N ARG A 67 -19.03 -10.09 -10.13
CA ARG A 67 -18.48 -11.08 -9.19
C ARG A 67 -16.96 -11.03 -9.05
N VAL A 68 -16.31 -10.01 -9.61
CA VAL A 68 -14.88 -9.74 -9.41
C VAL A 68 -14.69 -9.11 -8.04
N VAL A 69 -14.05 -9.82 -7.13
CA VAL A 69 -13.66 -9.32 -5.81
C VAL A 69 -12.15 -9.09 -5.81
N MET A 70 -11.75 -7.86 -5.50
CA MET A 70 -10.34 -7.50 -5.44
C MET A 70 -9.72 -7.99 -4.12
N PRO A 71 -8.47 -8.50 -4.13
CA PRO A 71 -7.79 -8.93 -2.91
C PRO A 71 -7.56 -7.77 -1.96
N HIS A 72 -7.38 -8.07 -0.67
CA HIS A 72 -6.96 -7.06 0.29
C HIS A 72 -5.56 -6.52 -0.09
N TRP A 73 -5.30 -5.24 0.16
CA TRP A 73 -4.06 -4.59 -0.27
C TRP A 73 -2.80 -5.24 0.31
N ARG A 74 -2.88 -5.82 1.51
CA ARG A 74 -1.76 -6.56 2.15
C ARG A 74 -1.38 -7.80 1.36
N ASP A 75 -2.36 -8.61 0.94
CA ASP A 75 -2.13 -9.82 0.15
C ASP A 75 -1.56 -9.47 -1.24
N ALA A 76 -2.08 -8.39 -1.85
CA ALA A 76 -1.55 -7.90 -3.12
C ALA A 76 -0.11 -7.39 -3.00
N LEU A 77 0.23 -6.74 -1.88
CA LEU A 77 1.58 -6.26 -1.59
C LEU A 77 2.56 -7.42 -1.36
N GLU A 78 2.17 -8.43 -0.58
CA GLU A 78 2.99 -9.61 -0.33
C GLU A 78 3.37 -10.30 -1.65
N ARG A 79 2.37 -10.56 -2.51
CA ARG A 79 2.58 -11.11 -3.86
C ARG A 79 3.50 -10.24 -4.72
N CYS A 80 3.38 -8.92 -4.65
CA CYS A 80 4.25 -7.99 -5.38
C CYS A 80 5.72 -8.08 -4.94
N LEU A 81 5.99 -8.45 -3.68
CA LEU A 81 7.33 -8.64 -3.15
C LEU A 81 7.87 -10.06 -3.39
N GLU A 82 7.01 -11.06 -3.56
CA GLU A 82 7.40 -12.42 -3.92
C GLU A 82 8.18 -12.48 -5.23
N ASP A 83 7.77 -11.68 -6.23
CA ASP A 83 8.42 -11.65 -7.54
C ASP A 83 9.72 -10.83 -7.57
N ARG A 84 10.19 -10.34 -6.42
CA ARG A 84 11.40 -9.53 -6.32
C ARG A 84 12.59 -10.33 -5.80
N HIS A 85 13.76 -10.01 -6.37
CA HIS A 85 15.06 -10.45 -5.88
C HIS A 85 15.49 -9.58 -4.70
N ALA A 86 16.46 -10.06 -3.92
CA ALA A 86 17.05 -9.29 -2.82
C ALA A 86 17.57 -7.93 -3.33
N PRO A 87 17.34 -6.84 -2.58
CA PRO A 87 17.84 -5.51 -2.91
C PRO A 87 19.36 -5.39 -2.70
#